data_AF-A0A963W4R8-F1
#
_entry.id   AF-A0A963W4R8-F1
#
_cell.length_a   1.000
_cell.length_b   1.000
_cell.length_c   1.000
_cell.angle_alpha   90.00
_cell.angle_beta   90.00
_cell.angle_gamma   90.00
#
_symmetry.space_group_name_H-M   'P 1'
#
loop_
_entity.id
_entity.type
_entity.pdbx_description
1 polymer ?
#
loop_
_entity_poly.entity_id
_entity_poly.type
_entity_poly.pdbx_seq_one_letter_code
_entity_poly.pdbx_strand_id
1 'polypeptide(L)'
;MLIKVLLPVTNQAMGLARIDSVDVGQPLRQGARLIDFTLGQDVVQTHDCPPITHYRVTSREKAWVRRIDIASGDMVEQGAIAMLLSSEPDEPLDAQDGRSARVSVAAILASFEW
;
A
#
# COMPACT_ATOMS: atom_id res chain seq x y z
N MET A 1 -7.85 -17.83 -7.56
CA MET A 1 -6.46 -17.51 -7.26
C MET A 1 -6.38 -16.32 -6.32
N LEU A 2 -5.81 -16.52 -5.12
CA LEU A 2 -5.51 -15.43 -4.20
C LEU A 2 -4.40 -14.53 -4.73
N ILE A 3 -4.44 -13.24 -4.42
CA ILE A 3 -3.49 -12.24 -4.90
C ILE A 3 -3.07 -11.38 -3.71
N LYS A 4 -1.76 -11.31 -3.44
CA LYS A 4 -1.21 -10.57 -2.30
C LYS A 4 -0.86 -9.14 -2.70
N VAL A 5 -1.41 -8.15 -2.01
CA VAL A 5 -0.92 -6.76 -2.12
C VAL A 5 0.16 -6.58 -1.08
N LEU A 6 1.37 -6.32 -1.55
CA LEU A 6 2.50 -5.98 -0.70
C LEU A 6 2.61 -4.47 -0.60
N LEU A 7 3.00 -3.96 0.56
CA LEU A 7 3.39 -2.57 0.69
C LEU A 7 4.65 -2.34 -0.17
N PRO A 8 4.67 -1.39 -1.11
CA PRO A 8 5.79 -1.23 -2.02
C PRO A 8 7.08 -0.81 -1.30
N VAL A 9 8.22 -1.31 -1.77
CA VAL A 9 9.55 -0.84 -1.37
C VAL A 9 9.93 0.33 -2.28
N THR A 10 9.84 1.56 -1.80
CA THR A 10 10.14 2.79 -2.56
C THR A 10 11.50 3.39 -2.22
N ASN A 11 12.03 3.11 -1.02
CA ASN A 11 13.39 3.47 -0.61
C ASN A 11 13.96 2.37 0.31
N GLN A 12 15.17 1.89 0.00
CA GLN A 12 15.87 0.85 0.78
C GLN A 12 16.39 1.35 2.14
N ALA A 13 16.58 2.67 2.30
CA ALA A 13 17.14 3.25 3.53
C ALA A 13 16.11 3.39 4.67
N MET A 14 14.83 3.16 4.40
CA MET A 14 13.74 3.43 5.34
C MET A 14 12.94 2.15 5.55
N GLY A 15 12.81 1.69 6.79
CA GLY A 15 12.19 0.39 7.07
C GLY A 15 10.67 0.45 7.18
N LEU A 16 10.16 1.52 7.80
CA LEU A 16 8.76 1.63 8.20
C LEU A 16 8.03 2.73 7.44
N ALA A 17 6.80 2.42 7.05
CA ALA A 17 5.84 3.37 6.50
C ALA A 17 4.69 3.57 7.46
N ARG A 18 4.25 4.82 7.62
CA ARG A 18 2.97 5.11 8.28
C ARG A 18 1.86 5.01 7.25
N ILE A 19 0.83 4.20 7.51
CA ILE A 19 -0.35 4.13 6.67
C ILE A 19 -1.22 5.37 6.92
N ASP A 20 -1.47 6.17 5.88
CA ASP A 20 -2.33 7.35 5.96
C ASP A 20 -3.78 6.95 5.80
N SER A 21 -4.08 6.14 4.79
CA SER A 21 -5.42 5.65 4.54
C SER A 21 -5.42 4.31 3.81
N VAL A 22 -6.45 3.53 4.06
CA VAL A 22 -6.78 2.33 3.29
C VAL A 22 -8.17 2.56 2.73
N ASP A 23 -8.28 2.57 1.41
CA ASP A 23 -9.54 2.79 0.72
C ASP A 23 -9.69 1.71 -0.34
N VAL A 24 -10.65 0.81 -0.12
CA VAL A 24 -10.85 -0.33 -1.00
C VAL A 24 -12.33 -0.50 -1.30
N GLY A 25 -12.76 0.09 -2.41
CA GLY A 25 -14.06 -0.20 -3.00
C GLY A 25 -14.15 -1.65 -3.49
N GLN A 26 -15.33 -2.25 -3.46
CA GLN A 26 -15.58 -3.57 -4.06
C GLN A 26 -16.63 -3.51 -5.17
N PRO A 27 -16.43 -4.22 -6.30
CA PRO A 27 -15.17 -4.84 -6.73
C PRO A 27 -14.10 -3.78 -7.04
N LEU A 28 -12.82 -4.13 -6.88
CA LEU A 28 -11.72 -3.26 -7.28
C LEU A 28 -11.69 -3.15 -8.80
N ARG A 29 -11.67 -1.92 -9.30
CA ARG A 29 -11.46 -1.62 -10.72
C ARG A 29 -9.99 -1.31 -10.95
N GLN A 30 -9.54 -1.43 -12.21
CA GLN A 30 -8.23 -0.91 -12.58
C GLN A 30 -8.17 0.60 -12.30
N GLY A 31 -7.08 1.04 -11.68
CA GLY A 31 -6.88 2.42 -11.22
C GLY A 31 -7.51 2.72 -9.86
N ALA A 32 -8.21 1.78 -9.23
CA ALA A 32 -8.77 2.00 -7.88
C ALA A 32 -7.63 2.28 -6.89
N ARG A 33 -7.82 3.31 -6.06
CA ARG A 33 -6.97 3.57 -4.89
C ARG A 33 -7.02 2.36 -3.96
N LEU A 34 -5.90 2.05 -3.31
CA LEU A 34 -5.78 0.99 -2.31
C LEU A 34 -5.27 1.55 -0.98
N ILE A 35 -4.10 2.18 -1.01
CA ILE A 35 -3.34 2.61 0.18
C ILE A 35 -2.69 3.95 -0.12
N ASP A 36 -2.81 4.90 0.81
CA ASP A 36 -1.91 6.05 0.89
C ASP A 36 -1.00 5.85 2.09
N PHE A 37 0.31 6.10 1.95
CA PHE A 37 1.28 5.95 3.02
C PHE A 37 2.38 7.01 2.97
N THR A 38 3.00 7.23 4.13
CA THR A 38 4.05 8.22 4.32
C THR A 38 5.34 7.54 4.77
N LEU A 39 6.46 7.94 4.17
CA LEU A 39 7.80 7.60 4.63
C LEU A 39 8.47 8.83 5.27
N GLY A 40 9.31 8.62 6.29
CA GLY A 40 10.23 9.66 6.79
C GLY A 40 9.96 10.14 8.20
N GLN A 41 9.00 9.51 8.90
CA GLN A 41 8.63 9.91 10.25
C GLN A 41 9.49 9.29 11.35
N ASP A 42 10.28 8.27 11.03
CA ASP A 42 11.16 7.54 11.94
C ASP A 42 12.56 8.17 12.06
N VAL A 43 12.95 9.04 11.13
CA VAL A 43 14.29 9.64 11.11
C VAL A 43 14.29 10.92 11.95
N VAL A 44 14.57 10.75 13.24
CA VAL A 44 14.91 11.84 14.16
C VAL A 44 16.40 12.18 13.99
N GLN A 45 16.76 12.91 12.95
CA GLN A 45 18.03 13.64 12.94
C GLN A 45 17.75 15.12 13.14
N THR A 46 18.13 15.62 14.31
CA THR A 46 17.90 16.98 14.84
C THR A 46 18.42 18.12 13.96
N HIS A 47 19.14 17.83 12.86
CA HIS A 47 19.77 18.84 12.00
C HIS A 47 19.47 18.70 10.50
N ASP A 48 18.78 17.65 10.07
CA ASP A 48 18.38 17.46 8.66
C ASP A 48 17.05 16.72 8.69
N CYS A 49 15.93 17.46 8.66
CA CYS A 49 14.61 16.85 8.54
C CYS A 49 14.56 16.13 7.18
N PRO A 50 14.58 14.79 7.13
CA PRO A 50 14.51 14.10 5.85
C PRO A 50 13.15 14.38 5.21
N PRO A 51 13.09 14.46 3.88
CA PRO A 51 11.87 14.82 3.19
C PRO A 51 10.79 13.76 3.48
N ILE A 52 9.75 14.17 4.21
CA ILE A 52 8.53 13.39 4.36
C ILE A 52 7.95 13.23 2.95
N THR A 53 7.86 11.98 2.49
CA THR A 53 7.36 11.68 1.15
C THR A 53 6.09 10.87 1.27
N HIS A 54 5.05 11.34 0.58
CA HIS A 54 3.74 10.69 0.53
C HIS A 54 3.63 9.86 -0.75
N TYR A 55 3.04 8.68 -0.63
CA TYR A 55 2.86 7.75 -1.73
C TYR A 55 1.41 7.27 -1.81
N ARG A 56 0.96 6.99 -3.02
CA ARG A 56 -0.32 6.35 -3.31
C ARG A 56 -0.10 5.06 -4.08
N VAL A 57 -0.77 4.01 -3.63
CA VAL A 57 -0.86 2.70 -4.29
C VAL A 57 -2.22 2.59 -4.96
N THR A 58 -2.22 2.23 -6.25
CA THR A 58 -3.43 1.94 -7.02
C THR A 58 -3.37 0.55 -7.63
N SER A 59 -4.51 -0.12 -7.74
CA SER A 59 -4.61 -1.41 -8.42
C SER A 59 -4.44 -1.25 -9.93
N ARG A 60 -3.71 -2.16 -10.58
CA ARG A 60 -3.65 -2.24 -12.06
C ARG A 60 -4.55 -3.34 -12.63
N GLU A 61 -5.32 -4.02 -11.78
CA GLU A 61 -6.14 -5.15 -12.16
C GLU A 61 -7.50 -5.12 -11.46
N LYS A 62 -8.47 -5.82 -12.07
CA LYS A 62 -9.77 -6.06 -11.44
C LYS A 62 -9.61 -7.21 -10.46
N ALA A 63 -10.09 -7.01 -9.23
CA ALA A 63 -10.01 -8.02 -8.18
C ALA A 63 -11.12 -7.81 -7.14
N TRP A 64 -11.25 -8.76 -6.23
CA TRP A 64 -12.15 -8.68 -5.07
C TRP A 64 -11.33 -8.65 -3.79
N VAL A 65 -11.68 -7.74 -2.89
CA VAL A 65 -10.97 -7.62 -1.60
C VAL A 65 -11.49 -8.72 -0.68
N ARG A 66 -10.57 -9.48 -0.08
CA ARG A 66 -10.89 -10.63 0.76
C ARG A 66 -10.53 -10.39 2.21
N ARG A 67 -9.39 -9.76 2.43
CA ARG A 67 -8.90 -9.40 3.75
C ARG A 67 -8.03 -8.17 3.67
N ILE A 68 -8.09 -7.32 4.67
CA ILE A 68 -7.22 -6.16 4.85
C ILE A 68 -6.48 -6.40 6.16
N ASP A 69 -5.16 -6.39 6.12
CA ASP A 69 -4.30 -6.75 7.26
C ASP A 69 -3.65 -5.50 7.90
N ILE A 70 -3.96 -4.31 7.38
CA ILE A 70 -3.45 -3.01 7.86
C ILE A 70 -4.59 -1.99 8.03
N ALA A 71 -4.37 -0.98 8.85
CA ALA A 71 -5.28 0.13 9.10
C ALA A 71 -4.58 1.49 9.02
N SER A 72 -5.36 2.57 8.90
CA SER A 72 -4.82 3.94 9.01
C SER A 72 -4.18 4.14 10.38
N GLY A 73 -2.99 4.73 10.38
CA GLY A 73 -2.17 4.94 11.58
C GLY A 73 -1.15 3.83 11.85
N ASP A 74 -1.25 2.67 11.20
CA ASP A 74 -0.30 1.58 11.39
C ASP A 74 1.10 1.96 10.90
N MET A 75 2.11 1.45 11.61
CA MET A 75 3.51 1.45 11.16
C MET A 75 3.83 0.08 10.58
N VAL A 76 4.08 0.03 9.28
CA VAL A 76 4.19 -1.23 8.53
C VAL A 76 5.53 -1.27 7.81
N GLU A 77 6.21 -2.42 7.86
CA GLU A 77 7.43 -2.64 7.09
C GLU A 77 7.15 -2.62 5.59
N GLN A 78 8.02 -1.95 4.82
CA GLN A 78 7.96 -2.04 3.36
C GLN A 78 8.17 -3.50 2.92
N GLY A 79 7.37 -3.95 1.95
CA GLY A 79 7.35 -5.34 1.50
C GLY A 79 6.40 -6.26 2.27
N ALA A 80 5.86 -5.83 3.43
CA ALA A 80 4.89 -6.61 4.18
C ALA A 80 3.57 -6.78 3.41
N ILE A 81 2.83 -7.85 3.70
CA ILE A 81 1.49 -8.07 3.13
C ILE A 81 0.52 -7.07 3.77
N ALA A 82 -0.11 -6.25 2.93
CA ALA A 82 -1.09 -5.26 3.35
C ALA A 82 -2.53 -5.77 3.24
N MET A 83 -2.83 -6.54 2.19
CA MET A 83 -4.17 -7.07 1.96
C MET A 83 -4.13 -8.28 1.03
N LEU A 84 -5.21 -9.06 1.09
CA LEU A 84 -5.46 -10.21 0.26
C LEU A 84 -6.64 -9.94 -0.67
N LEU A 85 -6.42 -10.21 -1.95
CA LEU A 85 -7.42 -10.11 -3.00
C LEU A 85 -7.67 -11.47 -3.64
N SER A 86 -8.70 -11.56 -4.47
CA SER A 86 -8.99 -12.72 -5.31
C SER A 86 -9.41 -12.30 -6.72
N SER A 87 -9.27 -13.20 -7.70
CA SER A 87 -9.76 -12.97 -9.06
C SER A 87 -11.29 -13.05 -9.14
N GLU A 88 -11.90 -13.90 -8.32
CA GLU A 88 -13.34 -14.14 -8.26
C GLU A 88 -13.88 -13.93 -6.82
N PRO A 89 -15.16 -13.54 -6.65
CA PRO A 89 -15.71 -13.13 -5.36
C PRO A 89 -15.89 -14.27 -4.35
N ASP A 90 -15.90 -15.51 -4.79
CA ASP A 90 -16.23 -16.71 -4.01
C ASP A 90 -15.05 -17.70 -3.91
N GLU A 91 -13.86 -17.26 -4.31
CA GLU A 91 -12.65 -18.07 -4.17
C GLU A 91 -12.35 -18.41 -2.70
N PRO A 92 -11.99 -19.69 -2.43
CA PRO A 92 -11.58 -20.13 -1.10
C PRO A 92 -10.33 -19.39 -0.61
N LEU A 93 -10.32 -19.03 0.67
CA LEU A 93 -9.20 -18.30 1.31
C LEU A 93 -8.03 -19.21 1.70
N ASP A 94 -8.24 -20.52 1.67
CA ASP A 94 -7.23 -21.58 1.88
C ASP A 94 -6.62 -22.09 0.57
N ALA A 95 -7.02 -21.52 -0.57
CA ALA A 95 -6.39 -21.78 -1.85
C ALA A 95 -4.90 -21.44 -1.79
N GLN A 96 -4.07 -22.18 -2.54
CA GLN A 96 -2.63 -21.98 -2.58
C GLN A 96 -2.25 -20.51 -2.74
N ASP A 97 -1.32 -20.06 -1.89
CA ASP A 97 -0.78 -18.71 -1.89
C ASP A 97 -0.45 -18.27 -3.31
N GLY A 98 -1.20 -17.30 -3.82
CA GLY A 98 -1.01 -16.82 -5.18
C GLY A 98 -0.04 -15.66 -5.29
N ARG A 99 0.07 -15.15 -6.51
CA ARG A 99 1.05 -14.13 -6.91
C ARG A 99 0.84 -12.78 -6.21
N SER A 100 1.82 -11.90 -6.32
CA SER A 100 1.66 -10.49 -5.96
C SER A 100 0.71 -9.76 -6.91
N ALA A 101 -0.02 -8.79 -6.37
CA ALA A 101 -0.88 -7.87 -7.11
C ALA A 101 -0.04 -6.96 -7.99
N ARG A 102 -0.55 -6.67 -9.19
CA ARG A 102 0.00 -5.62 -10.04
C ARG A 102 -0.51 -4.28 -9.53
N VAL A 103 0.38 -3.49 -8.96
CA VAL A 103 0.07 -2.15 -8.45
C VAL A 103 0.89 -1.09 -9.17
N SER A 104 0.37 0.14 -9.17
CA SER A 104 1.14 1.34 -9.51
C SER A 104 1.38 2.13 -8.23
N VAL A 105 2.56 2.74 -8.13
CA VAL A 105 2.95 3.59 -7.01
C VAL A 105 3.27 4.97 -7.55
N ALA A 106 2.69 6.01 -6.96
CA ALA A 106 2.96 7.39 -7.31
C ALA A 106 3.37 8.16 -6.06
N ALA A 107 4.45 8.93 -6.16
CA ALA A 107 4.80 9.93 -5.15
C ALA A 107 3.85 11.13 -5.30
N ILE A 108 3.31 11.62 -4.18
CA ILE A 108 2.47 12.81 -4.12
C ILE A 108 3.39 13.98 -3.76
N LEU A 109 3.64 14.84 -4.74
CA LEU A 109 4.37 16.08 -4.53
C LEU A 109 3.39 17.14 -4.02
N ALA A 110 3.57 17.59 -2.78
CA ALA A 110 2.87 18.78 -2.30
C ALA A 110 3.57 20.01 -2.89
N SER A 111 2.88 20.75 -3.76
CA SER A 111 3.31 22.10 -4.13
C SER A 111 2.95 23.03 -2.97
N PHE A 112 3.95 23.53 -2.27
CA PHE A 112 3.76 24.65 -1.36
C PHE A 112 3.80 25.94 -2.20
N GLU A 113 2.64 26.54 -2.44
CA GLU A 113 2.60 27.95 -2.84
C GLU A 113 2.98 28.77 -1.61
N TRP A 114 4.02 29.58 -1.74
CA TRP A 114 4.50 30.53 -0.74
C TRP A 114 4.00 31.93 -1.09
#